data_AF-A0A942BVT7-F1
#
_entry.id   AF-A0A942BVT7-F1
#
_cell.length_a   1.000
_cell.length_b   1.000
_cell.length_c   1.000
_cell.angle_alpha   90.00
_cell.angle_beta   90.00
_cell.angle_gamma   90.00
#
_symmetry.space_group_name_H-M   'P 1'
#
loop_
_entity.id
_entity.type
_entity.pdbx_description
1 polymer ?
#
loop_
_entity_poly.entity_id
_entity_poly.type
_entity_poly.pdbx_seq_one_letter_code
_entity_poly.pdbx_strand_id
1 'polypeptide(L)'
;MRIRTVPAILALGFILGVYLPAMAQRNPTPAIQRDPVMEADAKHNLDVAKQAFTPLKQAYKQVLLRFDETFAAYPEFSKMDEFLYIAGMSSFYLSENKGKQKIDPKNKRDQERFAHERLVIDAKAFLSMIVDKYPQSKFVEDAQKGLKEIEDSEAKS
;
A
#
# COMPACT_ATOMS: atom_id res chain seq x y z
N MET A 1 -39.54 -8.23 73.96
CA MET A 1 -40.36 -8.07 72.74
C MET A 1 -39.63 -7.11 71.80
N ARG A 2 -39.79 -7.32 70.49
CA ARG A 2 -38.87 -7.00 69.36
C ARG A 2 -38.33 -5.56 69.21
N ILE A 3 -37.06 -5.53 68.76
CA ILE A 3 -36.26 -4.46 68.14
C ILE A 3 -36.84 -4.03 66.77
N ARG A 4 -36.62 -2.75 66.37
CA ARG A 4 -36.30 -2.25 64.99
C ARG A 4 -36.37 -0.71 64.98
N THR A 5 -35.28 0.03 65.22
CA THR A 5 -34.32 0.58 64.22
C THR A 5 -34.93 1.02 62.88
N VAL A 6 -34.90 2.33 62.63
CA VAL A 6 -35.20 2.99 61.34
C VAL A 6 -33.88 3.20 60.59
N PRO A 7 -33.71 2.75 59.34
CA PRO A 7 -32.52 3.04 58.57
C PRO A 7 -32.63 4.35 57.78
N ALA A 8 -31.47 4.96 57.61
CA ALA A 8 -31.18 6.18 56.87
C ALA A 8 -31.43 6.07 55.35
N ILE A 9 -31.70 7.21 54.71
CA ILE A 9 -31.51 7.37 53.26
C ILE A 9 -30.69 8.64 53.04
N LEU A 10 -29.40 8.44 52.76
CA LEU A 10 -28.43 9.42 52.30
C LEU A 10 -28.23 9.12 50.81
N ALA A 11 -28.76 9.95 49.93
CA ALA A 11 -28.59 9.80 48.48
C ALA A 11 -27.73 10.95 47.96
N LEU A 12 -26.42 10.73 47.92
CA LEU A 12 -25.44 11.62 47.27
C LEU A 12 -25.25 11.12 45.83
N GLY A 13 -25.83 11.83 44.86
CA GLY A 13 -25.70 11.50 43.44
C GLY A 13 -24.35 11.95 42.88
N PHE A 14 -23.51 11.00 42.50
CA PHE A 14 -22.25 11.23 41.80
C PHE A 14 -22.51 11.17 40.28
N ILE A 15 -22.60 12.33 39.61
CA ILE A 15 -22.73 12.40 38.14
C ILE A 15 -21.32 12.40 37.54
N LEU A 16 -20.81 11.22 37.20
CA LEU A 16 -19.65 11.06 36.32
C LEU A 16 -20.13 11.15 34.87
N GLY A 17 -19.90 12.30 34.22
CA GLY A 17 -20.06 12.46 32.79
C GLY A 17 -18.98 11.69 32.04
N VAL A 18 -19.32 10.50 31.55
CA VAL A 18 -18.47 9.73 30.64
C VAL A 18 -18.54 10.38 29.25
N TYR A 19 -17.49 11.11 28.87
CA TYR A 19 -17.26 11.51 27.49
C TYR A 19 -16.80 10.29 26.70
N LEU A 20 -17.73 9.61 26.02
CA LEU A 20 -17.38 8.63 25.01
C LEU A 20 -16.96 9.37 23.73
N PRO A 21 -15.76 9.12 23.16
CA PRO A 21 -15.46 9.61 21.82
C PRO A 21 -16.45 8.98 20.85
N ALA A 22 -17.15 9.83 20.10
CA ALA A 22 -17.99 9.42 19.00
C ALA A 22 -17.13 8.64 18.00
N MET A 23 -17.27 7.32 17.99
CA MET A 23 -16.79 6.51 16.88
C MET A 23 -17.62 6.93 15.66
N ALA A 24 -17.04 7.77 14.81
CA ALA A 24 -17.62 8.14 13.53
C ALA A 24 -18.01 6.84 12.81
N GLN A 25 -19.31 6.63 12.61
CA GLN A 25 -19.82 5.57 11.75
C GLN A 25 -19.27 5.84 10.34
N ARG A 26 -18.17 5.18 9.99
CA ARG A 26 -17.69 5.16 8.61
C ARG A 26 -18.81 4.52 7.80
N ASN A 27 -19.38 5.27 6.85
CA ASN A 27 -20.30 4.71 5.88
C ASN A 27 -19.68 3.44 5.32
N PRO A 28 -20.36 2.28 5.37
CA PRO A 28 -19.82 1.06 4.80
C PRO A 28 -19.60 1.32 3.32
N THR A 29 -18.33 1.32 2.89
CA THR A 29 -17.99 1.40 1.48
C THR A 29 -18.70 0.25 0.77
N PRO A 30 -19.42 0.49 -0.35
CA PRO A 30 -20.05 -0.58 -1.09
C PRO A 30 -19.05 -1.71 -1.33
N ALA A 31 -19.42 -2.93 -0.98
CA ALA A 31 -18.54 -4.08 -1.18
C ALA A 31 -18.29 -4.23 -2.69
N ILE A 32 -17.05 -4.02 -3.12
CA ILE A 32 -16.66 -4.25 -4.50
C ILE A 32 -16.84 -5.75 -4.78
N GLN A 33 -17.70 -6.09 -5.73
CA GLN A 33 -17.83 -7.46 -6.18
C GLN A 33 -16.59 -7.80 -7.00
N ARG A 34 -15.73 -8.63 -6.43
CA ARG A 34 -14.47 -9.06 -7.04
C ARG A 34 -14.68 -10.36 -7.81
N ASP A 35 -14.20 -10.39 -9.05
CA ASP A 35 -14.20 -11.62 -9.85
C ASP A 35 -13.20 -12.62 -9.23
N PRO A 36 -13.65 -13.81 -8.79
CA PRO A 36 -12.77 -14.78 -8.12
C PRO A 36 -11.62 -15.29 -8.99
N VAL A 37 -11.79 -15.36 -10.31
CA VAL A 37 -10.77 -15.82 -11.25
C VAL A 37 -9.70 -14.74 -11.41
N MET A 38 -10.13 -13.50 -11.71
CA MET A 38 -9.19 -12.37 -11.84
C MET A 38 -8.44 -12.11 -10.52
N GLU A 39 -9.10 -12.31 -9.39
CA GLU A 39 -8.51 -12.19 -8.06
C GLU A 39 -7.44 -13.27 -7.80
N ALA A 40 -7.66 -14.51 -8.26
CA ALA A 40 -6.68 -15.59 -8.14
C ALA A 40 -5.45 -15.34 -9.03
N ASP A 41 -5.67 -14.90 -10.27
CA ASP A 41 -4.60 -14.58 -11.22
C ASP A 41 -3.74 -13.40 -10.72
N ALA A 42 -4.38 -12.34 -10.21
CA ALA A 42 -3.69 -11.20 -9.62
C ALA A 42 -2.88 -11.59 -8.37
N LYS A 43 -3.40 -12.49 -7.52
CA LYS A 43 -2.64 -13.04 -6.38
C LYS A 43 -1.42 -13.82 -6.85
N HIS A 44 -1.55 -14.64 -7.88
CA HIS A 44 -0.41 -15.36 -8.44
C HIS A 44 0.67 -14.39 -8.95
N ASN A 45 0.29 -13.34 -9.68
CA ASN A 45 1.21 -12.32 -10.16
C ASN A 45 1.90 -11.58 -9.00
N LEU A 46 1.17 -11.23 -7.94
CA LEU A 46 1.73 -10.63 -6.73
C LEU A 46 2.72 -11.57 -6.04
N ASP A 47 2.43 -12.85 -5.91
CA ASP A 47 3.33 -13.83 -5.31
C ASP A 47 4.64 -13.97 -6.11
N VAL A 48 4.55 -13.99 -7.44
CA VAL A 48 5.73 -13.98 -8.33
C VAL A 48 6.53 -12.68 -8.14
N ALA A 49 5.86 -11.53 -8.08
CA ALA A 49 6.50 -10.24 -7.83
C ALA A 49 7.21 -10.20 -6.48
N LYS A 50 6.60 -10.70 -5.40
CA LYS A 50 7.21 -10.78 -4.07
C LYS A 50 8.47 -11.63 -4.06
N GLN A 51 8.44 -12.79 -4.72
CA GLN A 51 9.63 -13.63 -4.85
C GLN A 51 10.75 -12.92 -5.61
N ALA A 52 10.41 -12.21 -6.69
CA ALA A 52 11.35 -11.43 -7.49
C ALA A 52 11.96 -10.25 -6.70
N PHE A 53 11.18 -9.62 -5.83
CA PHE A 53 11.60 -8.44 -5.04
C PHE A 53 12.58 -8.76 -3.90
N THR A 54 12.64 -10.01 -3.44
CA THR A 54 13.48 -10.40 -2.30
C THR A 54 14.93 -9.90 -2.41
N PRO A 55 15.62 -9.61 -1.28
CA PRO A 55 17.03 -9.21 -1.30
C PRO A 55 17.97 -10.21 -2.01
N LEU A 56 17.56 -11.49 -2.06
CA LEU A 56 18.30 -12.51 -2.78
C LEU A 56 18.18 -12.34 -4.30
N LYS A 57 16.97 -12.11 -4.84
CA LYS A 57 16.73 -12.05 -6.29
C LYS A 57 16.92 -10.65 -6.86
N GLN A 58 16.36 -9.62 -6.22
CA GLN A 58 16.37 -8.23 -6.71
C GLN A 58 16.05 -8.11 -8.21
N ALA A 59 15.05 -8.88 -8.64
CA ALA A 59 14.61 -9.00 -10.03
C ALA A 59 13.48 -7.99 -10.32
N TYR A 60 13.79 -6.70 -10.13
CA TYR A 60 12.83 -5.59 -10.20
C TYR A 60 12.11 -5.45 -11.57
N LYS A 61 12.72 -5.87 -12.70
CA LYS A 61 12.05 -5.88 -14.00
C LYS A 61 10.92 -6.89 -14.00
N GLN A 62 11.13 -8.06 -13.38
CA GLN A 62 10.10 -9.08 -13.26
C GLN A 62 8.92 -8.61 -12.41
N VAL A 63 9.18 -7.80 -11.37
CA VAL A 63 8.12 -7.14 -10.59
C VAL A 63 7.27 -6.26 -11.50
N LEU A 64 7.92 -5.33 -12.23
CA LEU A 64 7.21 -4.37 -13.08
C LEU A 64 6.39 -5.06 -14.17
N LEU A 65 6.89 -6.14 -14.78
CA LEU A 65 6.14 -6.89 -15.79
C LEU A 65 4.86 -7.54 -15.22
N ARG A 66 4.93 -8.09 -13.99
CA ARG A 66 3.75 -8.68 -13.32
C ARG A 66 2.76 -7.62 -12.86
N PHE A 67 3.28 -6.49 -12.40
CA PHE A 67 2.47 -5.34 -12.02
C PHE A 67 1.73 -4.78 -13.24
N ASP A 68 2.44 -4.49 -14.34
CA ASP A 68 1.86 -3.92 -15.56
C ASP A 68 0.73 -4.83 -16.10
N GLU A 69 0.92 -6.16 -16.10
CA GLU A 69 -0.09 -7.16 -16.47
C GLU A 69 -1.33 -7.08 -15.56
N THR A 70 -1.12 -7.06 -14.25
CA THR A 70 -2.21 -7.06 -13.26
C THR A 70 -2.96 -5.73 -13.23
N PHE A 71 -2.24 -4.61 -13.29
CA PHE A 71 -2.83 -3.27 -13.23
C PHE A 71 -3.65 -2.95 -14.48
N ALA A 72 -3.20 -3.41 -15.66
CA ALA A 72 -3.96 -3.26 -16.90
C ALA A 72 -5.23 -4.14 -16.93
N ALA A 73 -5.16 -5.36 -16.39
CA ALA A 73 -6.28 -6.29 -16.42
C ALA A 73 -7.27 -6.09 -15.26
N TYR A 74 -6.78 -5.78 -14.06
CA TYR A 74 -7.55 -5.81 -12.83
C TYR A 74 -7.09 -4.76 -11.79
N PRO A 75 -7.32 -3.47 -12.04
CA PRO A 75 -6.87 -2.38 -11.15
C PRO A 75 -7.54 -2.38 -9.77
N GLU A 76 -8.69 -3.05 -9.60
CA GLU A 76 -9.44 -3.15 -8.33
C GLU A 76 -9.03 -4.36 -7.46
N PHE A 77 -7.90 -4.99 -7.80
CA PHE A 77 -7.33 -6.10 -7.05
C PHE A 77 -7.26 -5.82 -5.55
N SER A 78 -7.65 -6.80 -4.72
CA SER A 78 -7.77 -6.60 -3.27
C SER A 78 -6.46 -6.28 -2.54
N LYS A 79 -5.31 -6.55 -3.16
CA LYS A 79 -3.95 -6.27 -2.64
C LYS A 79 -3.18 -5.30 -3.54
N MET A 80 -3.89 -4.43 -4.25
CA MET A 80 -3.27 -3.46 -5.14
C MET A 80 -2.33 -2.50 -4.39
N ASP A 81 -2.60 -2.19 -3.13
CA ASP A 81 -1.71 -1.39 -2.27
C ASP A 81 -0.32 -2.05 -2.07
N GLU A 82 -0.28 -3.35 -1.78
CA GLU A 82 0.97 -4.12 -1.69
C GLU A 82 1.69 -4.17 -3.03
N PHE A 83 0.94 -4.38 -4.12
CA PHE A 83 1.54 -4.48 -5.45
C PHE A 83 2.12 -3.12 -5.91
N LEU A 84 1.37 -2.03 -5.70
CA LEU A 84 1.84 -0.67 -5.95
C LEU A 84 3.11 -0.36 -5.17
N TYR A 85 3.20 -0.77 -3.90
CA TYR A 85 4.40 -0.54 -3.10
C TYR A 85 5.62 -1.23 -3.70
N ILE A 86 5.52 -2.52 -3.96
CA ILE A 86 6.63 -3.32 -4.50
C ILE A 86 7.01 -2.84 -5.91
N ALA A 87 6.03 -2.45 -6.73
CA ALA A 87 6.25 -1.89 -8.06
C ALA A 87 6.93 -0.51 -8.01
N GLY A 88 6.45 0.39 -7.15
CA GLY A 88 7.02 1.73 -6.97
C GLY A 88 8.48 1.67 -6.52
N MET A 89 8.78 0.88 -5.50
CA MET A 89 10.16 0.67 -5.04
C MET A 89 11.03 -0.02 -6.10
N SER A 90 10.48 -0.99 -6.84
CA SER A 90 11.21 -1.65 -7.94
C SER A 90 11.55 -0.68 -9.07
N SER A 91 10.63 0.23 -9.40
CA SER A 91 10.84 1.27 -10.41
C SER A 91 11.94 2.24 -9.97
N PHE A 92 11.89 2.70 -8.72
CA PHE A 92 12.95 3.54 -8.15
C PHE A 92 14.30 2.82 -8.12
N TYR A 93 14.35 1.57 -7.68
CA TYR A 93 15.62 0.84 -7.66
C TYR A 93 16.21 0.65 -9.05
N LEU A 94 15.37 0.44 -10.07
CA LEU A 94 15.85 0.41 -11.44
C LEU A 94 16.35 1.75 -11.95
N SER A 95 15.72 2.88 -11.58
CA SER A 95 16.22 4.21 -11.98
C SER A 95 17.60 4.48 -11.38
N GLU A 96 17.88 3.92 -10.20
CA GLU A 96 19.15 3.96 -9.49
C GLU A 96 20.16 2.90 -9.97
N ASN A 97 19.90 2.21 -11.09
CA ASN A 97 20.70 1.09 -11.61
C ASN A 97 20.94 -0.04 -10.60
N LYS A 98 20.03 -0.24 -9.63
CA LYS A 98 20.09 -1.33 -8.65
C LYS A 98 19.42 -2.59 -9.21
N GLY A 99 19.75 -3.72 -8.59
CA GLY A 99 19.23 -5.04 -8.91
C GLY A 99 20.29 -5.98 -9.48
N LYS A 100 20.00 -7.28 -9.49
CA LYS A 100 20.94 -8.32 -9.98
C LYS A 100 20.73 -8.69 -11.44
N GLN A 101 19.66 -8.20 -12.04
CA GLN A 101 19.30 -8.44 -13.43
C GLN A 101 20.02 -7.46 -14.36
N LYS A 102 20.40 -7.91 -15.56
CA LYS A 102 20.85 -7.01 -16.62
C LYS A 102 19.63 -6.46 -17.36
N ILE A 103 19.48 -5.13 -17.39
CA ILE A 103 18.47 -4.47 -18.22
C ILE A 103 19.07 -4.24 -19.60
N ASP A 104 18.58 -5.00 -20.58
CA ASP A 104 19.02 -4.94 -21.98
C ASP A 104 17.77 -4.79 -22.86
N PRO A 105 17.29 -3.55 -23.07
CA PRO A 105 16.10 -3.26 -23.86
C PRO A 105 16.28 -3.68 -25.32
N LYS A 106 15.36 -4.51 -25.83
CA LYS A 106 15.48 -5.08 -27.19
C LYS A 106 14.77 -4.28 -28.28
N ASN A 107 13.89 -3.37 -27.90
CA ASN A 107 13.07 -2.58 -28.81
C ASN A 107 12.79 -1.19 -28.20
N LYS A 108 12.24 -0.27 -29.00
CA LYS A 108 11.94 1.10 -28.55
C LYS A 108 11.00 1.15 -27.35
N ARG A 109 10.00 0.28 -27.30
CA ARG A 109 9.05 0.20 -26.18
C ARG A 109 9.77 -0.17 -24.87
N ASP A 110 10.66 -1.15 -24.90
CA ASP A 110 11.46 -1.51 -23.73
C ASP A 110 12.43 -0.38 -23.36
N GLN A 111 13.02 0.31 -24.34
CA GLN A 111 13.91 1.44 -24.09
C GLN A 111 13.18 2.56 -23.35
N GLU A 112 11.97 2.90 -23.79
CA GLU A 112 11.12 3.90 -23.14
C GLU A 112 10.63 3.43 -21.76
N ARG A 113 10.18 2.18 -21.63
CA ARG A 113 9.66 1.62 -20.36
C ARG A 113 10.69 1.61 -19.25
N PHE A 114 11.95 1.34 -19.59
CA PHE A 114 13.07 1.25 -18.66
C PHE A 114 14.05 2.43 -18.76
N ALA A 115 13.65 3.52 -19.42
CA ALA A 115 14.38 4.78 -19.37
C ALA A 115 14.36 5.32 -17.94
N HIS A 116 15.46 5.95 -17.51
CA HIS A 116 15.58 6.49 -16.15
C HIS A 116 14.42 7.44 -15.81
N GLU A 117 14.12 8.42 -16.67
CA GLU A 117 13.01 9.36 -16.46
C GLU A 117 11.66 8.65 -16.29
N ARG A 118 11.40 7.63 -17.12
CA ARG A 118 10.16 6.85 -17.02
C ARG A 118 10.06 6.10 -15.70
N LEU A 119 11.16 5.50 -15.26
CA LEU A 119 11.23 4.75 -14.02
C LEU A 119 11.00 5.65 -12.79
N VAL A 120 11.54 6.87 -12.79
CA VAL A 120 11.29 7.85 -11.73
C VAL A 120 9.83 8.30 -11.70
N ILE A 121 9.25 8.59 -12.89
CA ILE A 121 7.82 8.97 -13.01
C ILE A 121 6.93 7.85 -12.47
N ASP A 122 7.16 6.61 -12.90
CA ASP A 122 6.37 5.45 -12.47
C ASP A 122 6.53 5.20 -10.96
N ALA A 123 7.76 5.33 -10.42
CA ALA A 123 8.00 5.17 -8.99
C ALA A 123 7.18 6.16 -8.16
N LYS A 124 7.23 7.45 -8.52
CA LYS A 124 6.43 8.50 -7.87
C LYS A 124 4.95 8.22 -8.00
N ALA A 125 4.47 7.94 -9.21
CA ALA A 125 3.06 7.69 -9.47
C ALA A 125 2.51 6.53 -8.61
N PHE A 126 3.22 5.39 -8.57
CA PHE A 126 2.76 4.23 -7.82
C PHE A 126 2.79 4.46 -6.31
N LEU A 127 3.84 5.10 -5.78
CA LEU A 127 3.93 5.39 -4.35
C LEU A 127 2.91 6.46 -3.93
N SER A 128 2.69 7.51 -4.72
CA SER A 128 1.65 8.51 -4.47
C SER A 128 0.25 7.90 -4.48
N MET A 129 -0.03 6.94 -5.39
CA MET A 129 -1.31 6.23 -5.39
C MET A 129 -1.59 5.50 -4.07
N ILE A 130 -0.56 5.01 -3.36
CA ILE A 130 -0.75 4.38 -2.04
C ILE A 130 -1.21 5.43 -1.03
N VAL A 131 -0.53 6.57 -0.99
CA VAL A 131 -0.85 7.67 -0.06
C VAL A 131 -2.26 8.21 -0.32
N ASP A 132 -2.63 8.39 -1.58
CA ASP A 132 -3.87 9.05 -1.97
C ASP A 132 -5.08 8.10 -1.96
N LYS A 133 -4.92 6.89 -2.51
CA LYS A 133 -6.04 5.94 -2.70
C LYS A 133 -6.15 4.88 -1.62
N TYR A 134 -5.06 4.59 -0.90
CA TYR A 134 -5.02 3.56 0.13
C TYR A 134 -4.47 4.12 1.46
N PRO A 135 -5.04 5.22 2.01
CA PRO A 135 -4.53 5.88 3.21
C PRO A 135 -4.57 5.00 4.48
N GLN A 136 -5.35 3.92 4.46
CA GLN A 136 -5.42 2.91 5.52
C GLN A 136 -4.37 1.78 5.37
N SER A 137 -3.62 1.75 4.27
CA SER A 137 -2.65 0.71 4.00
C SER A 137 -1.47 0.80 4.98
N LYS A 138 -0.92 -0.36 5.34
CA LYS A 138 0.32 -0.44 6.12
C LYS A 138 1.54 0.12 5.37
N PHE A 139 1.44 0.32 4.06
CA PHE A 139 2.53 0.80 3.21
C PHE A 139 2.58 2.32 3.08
N VAL A 140 1.66 3.08 3.68
CA VAL A 140 1.61 4.55 3.52
C VAL A 140 2.88 5.23 4.02
N GLU A 141 3.35 4.88 5.22
CA GLU A 141 4.57 5.47 5.80
C GLU A 141 5.81 5.14 4.95
N ASP A 142 5.93 3.88 4.52
CA ASP A 142 7.03 3.44 3.66
C ASP A 142 6.97 4.10 2.28
N ALA A 143 5.77 4.31 1.72
CA ALA A 143 5.58 4.99 0.45
C ALA A 143 5.96 6.48 0.52
N GLN A 144 5.57 7.17 1.60
CA GLN A 144 6.00 8.55 1.84
C GLN A 144 7.51 8.66 1.98
N LYS A 145 8.13 7.71 2.69
CA LYS A 145 9.59 7.65 2.79
C LYS A 145 10.23 7.41 1.43
N GLY A 146 9.71 6.48 0.63
CA GLY A 146 10.19 6.22 -0.73
C GLY A 146 10.07 7.45 -1.64
N LEU A 147 8.97 8.19 -1.58
CA LEU A 147 8.80 9.45 -2.32
C LEU A 147 9.89 10.47 -1.95
N LYS A 148 10.15 10.63 -0.65
CA LYS A 148 11.21 11.51 -0.17
C LYS A 148 12.60 11.04 -0.63
N GLU A 149 12.87 9.74 -0.59
CA GLU A 149 14.14 9.17 -1.08
C GLU A 149 14.35 9.44 -2.58
N ILE A 150 13.27 9.42 -3.38
CA ILE A 150 13.33 9.76 -4.80
C ILE A 150 13.66 11.26 -4.98
N GLU A 151 12.96 12.14 -4.28
CA GLU A 151 13.21 13.60 -4.33
C GLU A 151 14.65 13.94 -3.93
N ASP A 152 15.15 13.31 -2.86
CA ASP A 152 16.52 13.47 -2.38
C ASP A 152 17.56 12.93 -3.38
N SER A 153 17.21 11.94 -4.22
CA SER A 153 18.08 11.40 -5.27
C SER A 153 18.15 12.33 -6.49
N GLU A 154 17.00 12.85 -6.92
CA GLU A 154 16.92 13.82 -8.03
C GLU A 154 17.64 15.13 -7.69
N ALA A 155 17.57 15.59 -6.43
CA ALA A 155 18.28 16.79 -6.00
C ALA A 155 19.83 16.66 -6.00
N LYS A 156 20.35 15.43 -6.09
CA LYS A 156 21.80 15.13 -6.10
C LYS A 156 22.35 14.82 -7.49
N SER A 157 21.47 14.62 -8.47
CA SER A 157 21.82 14.26 -9.85
C SER A 157 22.03 15.51 -10.72
#